data_AF-A0A937U0W3-F1
#
_entry.id   AF-A0A937U0W3-F1
#
_cell.length_a   1.000
_cell.length_b   1.000
_cell.length_c   1.000
_cell.angle_alpha   90.00
_cell.angle_beta   90.00
_cell.angle_gamma   90.00
#
_symmetry.space_group_name_H-M   'P 1'
#
loop_
_entity.id
_entity.type
_entity.pdbx_description
1 polymer ?
#
loop_
_entity_poly.entity_id
_entity_poly.type
_entity_poly.pdbx_seq_one_letter_code
_entity_poly.pdbx_strand_id
1 'polypeptide(L)' 'MDQPFTGFGRSAILCPTDDQTMVDDGIMVEAQEGEAESVILGEVDLELLDRSRNSSDATILKDRRGETYKNCYQLF' A
#
# COMPACT_ATOMS: atom_id res chain seq x y z
N MET A 1 -28.29 -3.95 24.03
CA MET A 1 -26.94 -3.74 24.61
C MET A 1 -25.94 -4.29 23.62
N ASP A 2 -24.85 -3.55 23.46
CA ASP A 2 -23.84 -3.56 22.41
C ASP A 2 -23.39 -4.96 21.97
N GLN A 3 -23.45 -5.24 20.66
CA GLN A 3 -22.63 -6.30 20.07
C GLN A 3 -21.16 -5.91 20.30
N PRO A 4 -20.30 -6.82 20.78
CA PRO A 4 -18.88 -6.54 20.85
C PRO A 4 -18.39 -6.15 19.45
N PHE A 5 -17.61 -5.07 19.37
CA PHE A 5 -16.95 -4.68 18.13
C PHE A 5 -15.98 -5.80 17.74
N THR A 6 -16.41 -6.71 16.89
CA THR A 6 -15.53 -7.68 16.25
C THR A 6 -14.62 -6.94 15.30
N GLY A 7 -13.34 -6.82 15.65
CA GLY A 7 -12.33 -6.31 14.72
C GLY A 7 -12.23 -7.25 13.53
N PHE A 8 -12.31 -6.72 12.32
CA PHE A 8 -12.18 -7.53 11.09
C PHE A 8 -10.73 -8.04 10.87
N GLY A 9 -9.74 -7.50 11.59
CA GLY A 9 -8.33 -7.86 11.45
C GLY A 9 -7.75 -7.37 10.13
N ARG A 10 -6.99 -8.24 9.43
CA ARG A 10 -6.43 -8.01 8.09
C ARG A 10 -5.49 -6.80 7.95
N SER A 11 -4.67 -6.55 8.97
CA SER A 11 -3.53 -5.65 8.77
C SER A 11 -2.63 -6.21 7.68
N ALA A 12 -2.15 -5.37 6.75
CA ALA A 12 -1.34 -5.84 5.63
C ALA A 12 -0.17 -4.91 5.33
N ILE A 13 0.92 -5.48 4.81
CA ILE A 13 2.03 -4.75 4.20
C ILE A 13 1.84 -4.82 2.69
N LEU A 14 1.72 -3.65 2.07
CA LEU A 14 1.47 -3.53 0.64
C LEU A 14 2.74 -3.12 -0.12
N CYS A 15 2.85 -3.61 -1.34
CA CYS A 15 3.93 -3.29 -2.28
C CYS A 15 3.35 -2.76 -3.59
N PRO A 16 4.04 -1.86 -4.31
CA PRO A 16 3.69 -1.55 -5.68
C PRO A 16 3.55 -2.82 -6.51
N THR A 17 2.53 -2.86 -7.36
CA THR A 17 2.27 -3.96 -8.29
C THR A 17 2.96 -3.63 -9.61
N ASP A 18 4.10 -4.26 -9.90
CA ASP A 18 4.75 -4.18 -11.20
C ASP A 18 5.67 -5.39 -11.46
N ASP A 19 6.17 -5.48 -12.69
CA ASP A 19 7.04 -6.57 -13.15
C ASP A 19 8.37 -6.67 -12.38
N GLN A 20 8.75 -5.63 -11.61
CA GLN A 20 9.99 -5.61 -10.85
C GLN A 20 9.80 -6.11 -9.43
N THR A 21 8.67 -5.75 -8.80
CA THR A 21 8.35 -6.19 -7.44
C THR A 21 7.88 -7.64 -7.39
N MET A 22 7.38 -8.19 -8.50
CA MET A 22 6.87 -9.57 -8.60
C MET A 22 5.74 -9.87 -7.59
N VAL A 23 5.02 -8.83 -7.16
CA VAL A 23 3.85 -8.93 -6.27
C VAL A 23 2.60 -8.67 -7.11
N ASP A 24 1.80 -9.72 -7.35
CA ASP A 24 0.69 -9.68 -8.31
C ASP A 24 -0.56 -8.96 -7.79
N ASP A 25 -0.86 -9.07 -6.50
CA ASP A 25 -2.05 -8.48 -5.86
C ASP A 25 -1.73 -7.27 -4.97
N GLY A 26 -0.46 -6.88 -4.92
CA GLY A 26 0.06 -5.80 -4.07
C GLY A 26 0.14 -6.16 -2.58
N ILE A 27 -0.18 -7.39 -2.16
CA ILE A 27 -0.12 -7.84 -0.77
C ILE A 27 1.16 -8.65 -0.57
N MET A 28 2.12 -8.11 0.18
CA MET A 28 3.32 -8.87 0.56
C MET A 28 3.04 -9.79 1.74
N VAL A 29 2.25 -9.31 2.68
CA VAL A 29 1.92 -10.02 3.90
C VAL A 29 0.61 -9.47 4.44
N GLU A 30 -0.24 -10.36 4.95
CA GLU A 30 -1.53 -10.03 5.58
C GLU A 30 -1.67 -10.81 6.88
N ALA A 31 -2.16 -10.14 7.91
CA ALA A 31 -2.53 -10.76 9.18
C ALA A 31 -3.79 -11.62 9.00
N GLN A 32 -3.89 -12.71 9.75
CA GLN A 32 -5.11 -13.51 9.77
C GLN A 32 -6.31 -12.67 10.25
N GLU A 33 -7.49 -13.03 9.78
CA GLU A 33 -8.75 -12.41 10.19
C GLU A 33 -9.08 -12.66 11.67
N GLY A 34 -9.89 -11.75 12.22
CA GLY A 34 -10.47 -11.87 13.55
C GLY A 34 -9.76 -11.05 14.61
N GLU A 35 -9.91 -11.49 15.86
CA GLU A 35 -9.54 -10.70 17.04
C GLU A 35 -8.18 -11.09 17.66
N ALA A 36 -7.44 -12.01 17.03
CA ALA A 36 -6.15 -12.45 17.54
C ALA A 36 -5.10 -11.34 17.37
N GLU A 37 -4.42 -10.99 18.47
CA GLU A 37 -3.24 -10.14 18.41
C GLU A 37 -2.16 -10.83 17.56
N SER A 38 -1.63 -10.09 16.59
CA SER A 38 -0.66 -10.62 15.63
C SER A 38 0.43 -9.60 15.32
N VAL A 39 1.61 -10.13 15.00
CA VAL A 39 2.74 -9.37 14.45
C VAL A 39 3.02 -9.92 13.08
N ILE A 40 3.00 -9.05 12.08
CA ILE A 40 3.35 -9.37 10.71
C ILE A 40 4.65 -8.67 10.34
N LEU A 41 5.48 -9.34 9.55
CA LEU A 41 6.79 -8.87 9.13
C LEU A 41 6.88 -8.96 7.62
N GLY A 42 7.48 -7.96 6.99
CA GLY A 42 7.73 -7.92 5.56
C GLY A 42 9.11 -7.31 5.31
N GLU A 43 9.90 -7.96 4.45
CA GLU A 43 11.18 -7.43 4.02
C GLU A 43 10.98 -6.41 2.91
N VAL A 44 11.69 -5.29 2.98
CA VAL A 44 11.55 -4.20 2.02
C VAL A 44 12.91 -3.92 1.40
N ASP A 45 12.99 -4.08 0.08
CA ASP A 45 14.14 -3.69 -0.71
C ASP A 45 13.97 -2.23 -1.20
N LEU A 46 14.73 -1.33 -0.60
CA LEU A 46 14.66 0.10 -0.92
C LEU A 46 15.20 0.42 -2.33
N GLU A 47 16.18 -0.34 -2.82
CA GLU A 47 16.73 -0.13 -4.16
C GLU A 47 15.73 -0.59 -5.23
N LEU A 48 15.05 -1.71 -4.98
CA LEU A 48 13.98 -2.18 -5.84
C LEU A 48 12.83 -1.17 -5.92
N LEU A 49 12.40 -0.61 -4.79
CA LEU A 49 11.33 0.39 -4.74
C LEU A 49 11.72 1.69 -5.46
N ASP A 50 12.97 2.13 -5.36
CA ASP A 50 13.44 3.29 -6.10
C ASP A 50 13.46 3.03 -7.62
N ARG A 51 13.91 1.84 -8.04
CA ARG A 51 13.84 1.44 -9.46
C ARG A 51 12.39 1.38 -9.95
N SER A 52 11.50 0.71 -9.23
CA SER A 52 10.07 0.64 -9.53
C SER A 52 9.48 2.04 -9.70
N ARG A 53 9.74 2.95 -8.75
CA ARG A 53 9.27 4.35 -8.83
C ARG A 53 9.70 5.05 -10.12
N ASN A 54 10.94 4.82 -10.57
CA ASN A 54 11.51 5.54 -11.69
C ASN A 54 11.28 4.86 -13.04
N SER A 55 11.03 3.54 -13.06
CA SER A 55 10.97 2.76 -14.30
C SER A 55 9.67 1.97 -14.51
N SER A 56 8.81 1.88 -13.49
CA SER A 56 7.48 1.28 -13.65
C SER A 56 6.62 2.07 -14.62
N ASP A 57 5.80 1.34 -15.39
CA ASP A 57 4.77 1.83 -16.30
C ASP A 57 3.57 2.41 -15.55
N ALA A 58 3.44 2.12 -14.24
CA ALA A 58 2.45 2.74 -13.39
C ALA A 58 2.75 4.22 -13.20
N THR A 59 2.23 5.05 -14.10
CA THR A 59 2.52 6.48 -14.16
C THR A 59 1.80 7.33 -13.12
N ILE A 60 0.98 6.74 -12.23
CA ILE A 60 0.12 7.48 -11.28
C ILE A 60 0.90 8.51 -10.46
N LEU A 61 2.17 8.26 -10.14
CA LEU A 61 3.03 9.23 -9.46
C LEU A 61 3.82 10.17 -10.40
N LYS A 62 4.18 9.71 -11.60
CA LYS A 62 4.93 10.50 -12.61
C LYS A 62 4.04 11.51 -13.33
N ASP A 63 2.79 11.13 -13.62
CA ASP A 63 1.80 11.94 -14.35
C ASP A 63 0.94 12.79 -13.42
N ARG A 64 1.22 12.76 -12.11
CA ARG A 64 0.52 13.59 -11.12
C ARG A 64 0.78 15.07 -11.44
N ARG A 65 -0.27 15.76 -11.88
CA ARG A 65 -0.25 17.21 -12.13
C ARG A 65 -0.40 17.95 -10.80
N GLY A 66 0.70 18.05 -10.05
CA GLY A 66 0.71 18.65 -8.71
C GLY A 66 0.03 20.02 -8.64
N GLU A 67 0.22 20.86 -9.67
CA GLU A 67 -0.43 22.17 -9.78
C GLU A 67 -1.96 22.08 -9.97
N THR A 68 -2.46 21.07 -10.68
CA THR A 68 -3.90 20.83 -10.80
C THR A 68 -4.51 20.39 -9.46
N TYR A 69 -3.81 19.54 -8.70
CA TYR A 69 -4.29 19.11 -7.38
C TYR A 69 -4.33 20.27 -6.38
N LYS A 70 -3.34 21.17 -6.37
CA LYS A 70 -3.35 22.37 -5.51
C LYS A 70 -4.54 23.28 -5.80
N ASN A 71 -4.96 23.38 -7.06
CA ASN A 71 -6.08 24.23 -7.46
C ASN A 71 -7.44 23.55 -7.20
N CYS A 72 -7.52 22.22 -7.32
CA CYS A 72 -8.76 21.46 -7.19
C CYS A 72 -9.05 20.97 -5.77
N TYR A 73 -8.01 20.75 -4.97
CA TYR A 73 -8.13 20.38 -3.57
C TYR A 73 -7.56 21.50 -2.74
N GLN A 74 -8.42 22.15 -1.95
CA GLN A 74 -8.01 23.08 -0.92
C GLN A 74 -7.32 22.31 0.22
N LEU A 75 -6.07 21.89 -0.02
CA LEU A 75 -5.21 21.28 0.98
C LEU A 75 -4.45 22.43 1.66
N PHE A 76 -4.94 22.82 2.83
CA PHE A 76 -4.38 23.85 3.70
C PHE A 76 -3.30 23.26 4.61
#